data_AF-A0A4R6LTR6-F1
#
_entry.id   AF-A0A4R6LTR6-F1
#
_cell.length_a   1.000
_cell.length_b   1.000
_cell.length_c   1.000
_cell.angle_alpha   90.00
_cell.angle_beta   90.00
_cell.angle_gamma   90.00
#
_symmetry.space_group_name_H-M   'P 1'
#
loop_
_entity.id
_entity.type
_entity.pdbx_description
1 polymer ?
#
loop_
_entity_poly.entity_id
_entity_poly.type
_entity_poly.pdbx_seq_one_letter_code
_entity_poly.pdbx_strand_id
1 'polypeptide(L)'
;GEGFLHLMQISNLTTMITINIFKKTIRFDVTQKFKGGLKMPKDFSVGDRVEFKKTHPCGGKNWKILRVGMDFKAKCETCERVIMLSRNKFEKSVKKKL
;
A
#
# COMPACT_ATOMS: atom_id res chain seq x y z
N GLY A 1 -21.66 31.53 -51.76
CA GLY A 1 -20.45 31.07 -51.09
C GLY A 1 -20.76 31.09 -49.63
N GLU A 2 -20.88 29.93 -49.00
CA GLU A 2 -21.33 29.83 -47.59
C GLU A 2 -21.15 28.44 -46.97
N GLY A 3 -20.67 27.43 -47.71
CA GLY A 3 -20.51 26.06 -47.21
C GLY A 3 -19.19 25.76 -46.49
N PHE A 4 -18.15 26.58 -46.68
CA PHE A 4 -16.80 26.28 -46.21
C PHE A 4 -16.49 26.82 -44.80
N LEU A 5 -17.23 27.84 -44.34
CA LEU A 5 -17.08 28.40 -42.99
C LEU A 5 -17.83 27.60 -41.91
N HIS A 6 -18.80 26.75 -42.29
CA HIS A 6 -19.53 25.86 -41.37
C HIS A 6 -18.85 24.49 -41.18
N LEU A 7 -17.58 24.34 -41.55
CA LEU A 7 -16.78 23.15 -41.24
C LEU A 7 -15.57 23.44 -40.32
N MET A 8 -15.25 24.72 -40.10
CA MET A 8 -14.15 25.16 -39.23
C MET A 8 -14.58 25.47 -37.79
N GLN A 9 -15.85 25.27 -37.43
CA GLN A 9 -16.33 25.40 -36.04
C GLN A 9 -16.47 24.04 -35.31
N ILE A 10 -16.38 22.90 -36.01
CA ILE A 10 -16.66 21.57 -35.43
C ILE A 10 -15.39 20.87 -34.92
N SER A 11 -14.20 21.26 -35.39
CA SER A 11 -12.90 20.70 -34.93
C SER A 11 -12.48 21.15 -33.53
N ASN A 12 -13.03 22.27 -33.04
CA ASN A 12 -12.50 22.94 -31.86
C ASN A 12 -13.23 22.53 -30.57
N LEU A 13 -14.47 22.03 -30.71
CA LEU A 13 -15.26 21.53 -29.57
C LEU A 13 -15.04 20.02 -29.35
N THR A 14 -14.84 19.26 -30.43
CA THR A 14 -14.56 17.82 -30.37
C THR A 14 -13.16 17.53 -29.80
N THR A 15 -12.17 18.38 -30.08
CA THR A 15 -10.82 18.28 -29.47
C THR A 15 -10.83 18.57 -27.97
N MET A 16 -11.72 19.45 -27.50
CA MET A 16 -11.83 19.82 -26.08
C MET A 16 -12.49 18.72 -25.22
N ILE A 17 -13.32 17.86 -25.79
CA ILE A 17 -14.02 16.78 -25.07
C ILE A 17 -13.11 15.57 -24.86
N THR A 18 -12.19 15.26 -25.79
CA THR A 18 -11.35 14.06 -25.73
C THR A 18 -10.17 14.17 -24.75
N ILE A 19 -9.63 15.38 -24.51
CA ILE A 19 -8.52 15.59 -23.55
C ILE A 19 -8.99 15.41 -22.09
N ASN A 20 -10.27 15.68 -21.80
CA ASN A 20 -10.79 15.63 -20.43
C ASN A 20 -11.07 14.20 -19.93
N ILE A 21 -11.23 13.23 -20.83
CA ILE A 21 -11.50 11.83 -20.48
C ILE A 21 -10.19 11.08 -20.18
N PHE A 22 -9.10 11.37 -20.89
CA PHE A 22 -7.83 10.67 -20.69
C PHE A 22 -7.09 11.06 -19.39
N LYS A 23 -7.31 12.28 -18.88
CA LYS A 23 -6.69 12.77 -17.63
C LYS A 23 -7.34 12.22 -16.34
N LYS A 24 -8.50 11.55 -16.45
CA LYS A 24 -9.26 11.02 -15.30
C LYS A 24 -8.90 9.56 -14.97
N THR A 25 -8.35 8.81 -15.94
CA THR A 25 -8.01 7.38 -15.77
C THR A 25 -6.61 7.15 -15.20
N ILE A 26 -5.62 8.01 -15.48
CA ILE A 26 -4.25 7.88 -14.93
C ILE A 26 -4.10 8.56 -13.55
N ARG A 27 -5.19 8.69 -12.79
CA ARG A 27 -5.14 9.15 -11.38
C ARG A 27 -5.27 8.02 -10.35
N PHE A 28 -5.47 6.78 -10.80
CA PHE A 28 -5.91 5.71 -9.89
C PHE A 28 -4.81 4.86 -9.25
N ASP A 29 -3.54 4.93 -9.69
CA ASP A 29 -2.49 4.05 -9.12
C ASP A 29 -1.36 4.77 -8.35
N VAL A 30 -1.25 6.11 -8.41
CA VAL A 30 -0.12 6.84 -7.78
C VAL A 30 -0.47 7.48 -6.42
N THR A 31 -1.68 7.29 -5.87
CA THR A 31 -2.07 7.95 -4.59
C THR A 31 -2.18 7.04 -3.38
N GLN A 32 -2.14 5.70 -3.51
CA GLN A 32 -2.19 4.81 -2.33
C GLN A 32 -0.83 4.55 -1.66
N LYS A 33 0.30 4.97 -2.25
CA LYS A 33 1.59 4.35 -1.90
C LYS A 33 2.30 4.85 -0.64
N PHE A 34 1.94 5.99 -0.02
CA PHE A 34 2.77 6.52 1.09
C PHE A 34 2.02 7.17 2.28
N LYS A 35 0.85 6.66 2.68
CA LYS A 35 0.27 7.01 3.99
C LYS A 35 0.86 6.16 5.12
N GLY A 36 2.09 6.43 5.51
CA GLY A 36 2.37 6.15 6.91
C GLY A 36 3.72 6.64 7.38
N GLY A 37 3.61 7.59 8.30
CA GLY A 37 4.71 8.20 9.02
C GLY A 37 5.70 7.16 9.53
N LEU A 38 6.96 7.49 9.33
CA LEU A 38 8.12 6.82 9.88
C LEU A 38 8.06 6.98 11.41
N LYS A 39 7.63 5.94 12.12
CA LYS A 39 7.78 5.85 13.56
C LYS A 39 9.14 5.22 13.81
N MET A 40 9.97 5.85 14.62
CA MET A 40 11.37 5.46 14.87
C MET A 40 11.51 3.95 15.18
N PRO A 41 12.62 3.32 14.75
CA PRO A 41 12.76 1.88 14.83
C PRO A 41 12.80 1.43 16.28
N LYS A 42 11.91 0.50 16.62
CA LYS A 42 12.09 -0.33 17.81
C LYS A 42 13.14 -1.36 17.47
N ASP A 43 14.14 -1.53 18.33
CA ASP A 43 15.13 -2.58 18.18
C ASP A 43 14.44 -3.94 18.39
N PHE A 44 14.38 -4.70 17.30
CA PHE A 44 13.86 -6.06 17.28
C PHE A 44 15.01 -7.01 17.01
N SER A 45 15.09 -8.10 17.77
CA SER A 45 16.06 -9.17 17.59
C SER A 45 15.39 -10.45 17.14
N VAL A 46 16.17 -11.35 16.55
CA VAL A 46 15.69 -12.70 16.23
C VAL A 46 15.33 -13.42 17.52
N GLY A 47 14.17 -14.07 17.56
CA GLY A 47 13.64 -14.77 18.73
C GLY A 47 12.64 -13.97 19.55
N ASP A 48 12.56 -12.65 19.36
CA ASP A 48 11.59 -11.79 20.07
C ASP A 48 10.14 -12.19 19.77
N ARG A 49 9.28 -11.99 20.77
CA ARG A 49 7.83 -12.13 20.62
C ARG A 49 7.15 -10.78 20.56
N VAL A 50 6.22 -10.64 19.63
CA VAL A 50 5.48 -9.41 19.39
C VAL A 50 4.00 -9.70 19.22
N GLU A 51 3.17 -8.78 19.69
CA GLU A 51 1.73 -8.80 19.46
C GLU A 51 1.39 -7.88 18.29
N PHE A 52 0.71 -8.40 17.28
CA PHE A 52 0.20 -7.59 16.18
C PHE A 52 -1.15 -6.95 16.53
N LYS A 53 -1.40 -5.76 15.98
CA LYS A 53 -2.68 -5.04 16.08
C LYS A 53 -3.79 -5.77 15.33
N LYS A 54 -3.47 -6.32 14.16
CA LYS A 54 -4.40 -7.12 13.36
C LYS A 54 -4.32 -8.58 13.80
N THR A 55 -5.47 -9.18 14.06
CA THR A 55 -5.59 -10.61 14.32
C THR A 55 -5.26 -11.38 13.04
N HIS A 56 -4.47 -12.45 13.17
CA HIS A 56 -4.26 -13.38 12.07
C HIS A 56 -5.57 -14.11 11.75
N PRO A 57 -5.87 -14.51 10.50
CA PRO A 57 -7.05 -15.31 10.16
C PRO A 57 -7.23 -16.60 10.98
N CYS A 58 -6.19 -17.08 11.67
CA CYS A 58 -6.29 -18.22 12.60
C CYS A 58 -6.78 -17.84 14.02
N GLY A 59 -7.05 -16.57 14.31
CA GLY A 59 -7.42 -16.09 15.65
C GLY A 59 -6.23 -15.67 16.55
N GLY A 60 -5.00 -16.03 16.18
CA GLY A 60 -3.79 -15.68 16.94
C GLY A 60 -3.34 -14.22 16.73
N LYS A 61 -2.79 -13.60 17.78
CA LYS A 61 -2.20 -12.25 17.74
C LYS A 61 -0.70 -12.23 18.03
N ASN A 62 -0.17 -13.37 18.48
CA ASN A 62 1.22 -13.52 18.90
C ASN A 62 2.07 -13.99 17.73
N TRP A 63 3.20 -13.33 17.55
CA TRP A 63 4.15 -13.58 16.49
C TRP A 63 5.56 -13.66 17.06
N LYS A 64 6.31 -14.65 16.60
CA LYS A 64 7.73 -14.82 16.91
C LYS A 64 8.58 -14.36 15.73
N ILE A 65 9.54 -13.49 15.98
CA ILE A 65 10.47 -12.99 14.95
C ILE A 65 11.51 -14.07 14.67
N LEU A 66 11.59 -14.52 13.42
CA LEU A 66 12.58 -15.51 12.97
C LEU A 66 13.76 -14.86 12.25
N ARG A 67 13.55 -13.71 11.60
CA ARG A 67 14.57 -12.99 10.86
C ARG A 67 14.33 -11.49 10.96
N VAL A 68 15.42 -10.75 11.19
CA VAL A 68 15.48 -9.29 11.19
C VAL A 68 16.42 -8.85 10.08
N GLY A 69 16.05 -7.83 9.30
CA GLY A 69 16.83 -7.33 8.18
C GLY A 69 16.03 -6.35 7.34
N MET A 70 16.15 -6.45 6.02
CA MET A 70 15.32 -5.68 5.07
C MET A 70 13.85 -6.10 5.15
N ASP A 71 13.62 -7.40 5.24
CA ASP A 71 12.32 -8.02 5.46
C ASP A 71 12.30 -8.78 6.79
N PHE A 72 11.21 -8.62 7.53
CA PHE A 72 10.95 -9.35 8.75
C PHE A 72 10.23 -10.65 8.43
N LYS A 73 10.78 -11.75 8.94
CA LYS A 73 10.09 -13.04 8.91
C LYS A 73 9.49 -13.29 10.28
N ALA A 74 8.17 -13.41 10.35
CA ALA A 74 7.45 -13.64 11.59
C ALA A 74 6.65 -14.95 11.49
N LYS A 75 6.70 -15.77 12.54
CA LYS A 75 5.94 -17.02 12.69
C LYS A 75 4.78 -16.78 13.66
N CYS A 76 3.56 -17.13 13.25
CA CYS A 76 2.43 -17.13 14.16
C CYS A 76 2.61 -18.25 15.19
N GLU A 77 2.49 -17.95 16.49
CA GLU A 77 2.61 -18.98 17.53
C GLU A 77 1.42 -19.94 17.59
N THR A 78 0.25 -19.54 17.06
CA THR A 78 -0.98 -20.36 17.13
C THR A 78 -1.13 -21.34 15.97
N CYS A 79 -0.74 -20.96 14.75
CA CYS A 79 -0.92 -21.78 13.55
C CYS A 79 0.39 -22.08 12.81
N GLU A 80 1.52 -21.66 13.36
CA GLU A 80 2.86 -21.90 12.84
C GLU A 80 3.15 -21.38 11.42
N ARG A 81 2.21 -20.65 10.80
CA ARG A 81 2.41 -20.00 9.51
C ARG A 81 3.47 -18.90 9.61
N VAL A 82 4.33 -18.86 8.61
CA VAL A 82 5.36 -17.83 8.45
C VAL A 82 4.92 -16.82 7.40
N ILE A 83 5.08 -15.54 7.71
CA ILE A 83 4.87 -14.45 6.76
C ILE A 83 6.11 -13.57 6.67
N MET A 84 6.31 -12.98 5.50
CA MET A 84 7.35 -11.98 5.27
C MET A 84 6.69 -10.60 5.15
N LEU A 85 7.19 -9.65 5.93
CA LEU A 85 6.70 -8.28 5.97
C LEU A 85 7.88 -7.33 5.82
N SER A 86 7.76 -6.35 4.93
CA SER A 86 8.72 -5.25 4.87
C SER A 86 8.73 -4.49 6.20
N ARG A 87 9.90 -3.98 6.60
CA ARG A 87 10.12 -3.26 7.87
C ARG A 87 9.00 -2.28 8.23
N ASN A 88 8.64 -1.39 7.30
CA ASN A 88 7.60 -0.38 7.49
C ASN A 88 6.21 -0.98 7.79
N LYS A 89 5.85 -2.11 7.15
CA LYS A 89 4.58 -2.80 7.44
C LYS A 89 4.63 -3.50 8.80
N PHE A 90 5.76 -4.10 9.14
CA PHE A 90 5.95 -4.79 10.42
C PHE A 90 5.79 -3.80 11.59
N GLU A 91 6.51 -2.68 11.55
CA GLU A 91 6.47 -1.66 12.61
C GLU A 91 5.07 -1.06 12.82
N LYS A 92 4.29 -0.89 11.73
CA LYS A 92 2.90 -0.44 11.81
C LYS A 92 1.97 -1.48 12.40
N SER A 93 2.23 -2.76 12.09
CA SER A 93 1.43 -3.90 12.50
C SER A 93 1.68 -4.29 13.96
N VAL A 94 2.88 -4.09 14.49
CA VAL A 94 3.20 -4.37 15.91
C VAL A 94 2.46 -3.41 16.84
N LYS A 95 1.77 -3.98 17.83
CA LYS A 95 1.11 -3.25 18.92
C LYS A 95 2.06 -3.06 20.09
N LYS A 96 2.60 -4.15 20.62
CA LYS A 96 3.55 -4.20 21.72
C LYS A 96 4.55 -5.34 21.52
N LYS A 97 5.75 -5.17 22.07
CA LYS A 97 6.70 -6.27 22.29
C LYS A 97 6.30 -6.99 23.58
N LEU A 98 6.38 -8.32 23.57
CA LEU A 98 6.13 -9.18 24.73
C LEU A 98 7.44 -9.49 25.44
#